data_AF-F7VXG2-F1
#
_entry.id   AF-F7VXG2-F1
#
_cell.length_a   1.000
_cell.length_b   1.000
_cell.length_c   1.000
_cell.angle_alpha   90.00
_cell.angle_beta   90.00
_cell.angle_gamma   90.00
#
_symmetry.space_group_name_H-M   'P 1'
#
loop_
_entity.id
_entity.type
_entity.pdbx_description
1 polymer ?
#
loop_
_entity_poly.entity_id
_entity_poly.type
_entity_poly.pdbx_seq_one_letter_code
_entity_poly.pdbx_strand_id
1 'polypeptide(L)'
;MHIARTHPDQDVPQYITPIKRRPTELLTLAIETSCDDTCVALLKSYDSNENPKKEPEMVAHLLFNKKITSDQRQFGGVHPAVAVEWHQRHLATLVQEAIQHIPEAGPSGNQSYQTMRKPKQHIKPDLIAVTRGPGMPTSLATGMEVAKGLALAWGIPIVGVHHMQAHALTPQLVEALERSAAPSLASSPWAQRQQPEQQQAAASKKQEEAQHPSLDYPYLNLLVSGGHTQLVYSASLTSHLIQCTTDNIALGDMLDKAARKILPASVLESGQNVMYAAALERFAFPRFPAGADEREYNFKYTPPATRAAEIEPHNSPYGWHLSPPLYASRRMEYNFTGLGSQAQRIADTLDSFSSYENPRDQVLSREVSPEEGSDNGSALAPSATSDDSNTPLLSPALDEKDQIEQRRYLARAVMQLAFEHLASRIVMVLQQQAKHSGEAQKVKTLVVSGGVASNQFLRHVLRRVLEVRGFGHIRIMAPPVNLCTDNAAMIAWTGSEMYRAGWVSKLDMLPIKKWSMSSTGEQGGILGTEEKPFYVRR
;
A
#
# COMPACT_ATOMS: atom_id res chain seq x y z
N MET A 1 -14.28 0.05 -28.79
CA MET A 1 -13.98 1.46 -28.42
C MET A 1 -12.83 1.91 -29.29
N HIS A 2 -13.06 2.91 -30.14
CA HIS A 2 -12.01 3.47 -30.98
C HIS A 2 -10.91 4.04 -30.09
N ILE A 3 -9.74 3.41 -30.12
CA ILE A 3 -8.50 4.03 -29.66
C ILE A 3 -8.32 5.25 -30.56
N ALA A 4 -8.58 6.44 -30.02
CA ALA A 4 -8.16 7.67 -30.66
C ALA A 4 -6.66 7.53 -30.90
N ARG A 5 -6.26 7.52 -32.18
CA ARG A 5 -4.87 7.52 -32.60
C ARG A 5 -4.26 8.85 -32.12
N THR A 6 -3.72 8.89 -30.92
CA THR A 6 -2.79 9.94 -30.55
C THR A 6 -1.46 9.60 -31.21
N HIS A 7 -1.18 10.32 -32.29
CA HIS A 7 0.15 10.39 -32.88
C HIS A 7 1.18 10.69 -31.78
N PRO A 8 2.39 10.11 -31.81
CA PRO A 8 3.43 10.40 -30.81
C PRO A 8 3.96 11.84 -30.83
N ASP A 9 3.49 12.71 -31.74
CA ASP A 9 4.05 14.04 -32.01
C ASP A 9 3.05 15.22 -31.93
N GLN A 10 1.85 15.08 -31.35
CA GLN A 10 0.89 16.19 -31.15
C GLN A 10 0.13 15.98 -29.83
N ASP A 11 0.12 16.83 -28.79
CA ASP A 11 0.62 18.18 -28.55
C ASP A 11 1.39 18.15 -27.22
N VAL A 12 2.71 18.27 -27.25
CA VAL A 12 3.43 18.81 -26.09
C VAL A 12 3.11 20.31 -26.10
N PRO A 13 2.50 20.89 -25.06
CA PRO A 13 2.29 22.34 -25.02
C PRO A 13 3.62 23.01 -25.36
N GLN A 14 3.66 23.84 -26.41
CA GLN A 14 4.85 24.54 -26.94
C GLN A 14 5.54 25.49 -25.93
N TYR A 15 5.14 25.39 -24.67
CA TYR A 15 5.58 26.11 -23.50
C TYR A 15 6.61 25.34 -22.68
N ILE A 16 6.91 24.06 -22.94
CA ILE A 16 8.03 23.40 -22.24
C ILE A 16 9.35 23.99 -22.74
N THR A 17 9.87 25.00 -22.03
CA THR A 17 11.29 25.34 -22.16
C THR A 17 12.04 24.25 -21.39
N PRO A 18 12.91 23.46 -22.03
CA PRO A 18 13.69 22.45 -21.31
C PRO A 18 14.48 23.14 -20.21
N ILE A 19 14.55 22.53 -19.01
CA ILE A 19 15.55 22.95 -18.01
C ILE A 19 16.90 22.88 -18.73
N LYS A 20 17.61 24.02 -18.84
CA LYS A 20 18.88 24.09 -19.59
C LYS A 20 19.93 23.10 -19.07
N ARG A 21 19.81 22.64 -17.82
CA ARG A 21 20.58 21.55 -17.21
C ARG A 21 19.73 20.79 -16.19
N ARG A 22 19.39 19.53 -16.49
CA ARG A 22 18.81 18.58 -15.52
C ARG A 22 19.70 18.58 -14.25
N PRO A 23 19.17 18.77 -13.04
CA PRO A 23 19.97 18.67 -11.84
C PRO A 23 20.51 17.25 -11.71
N THR A 24 21.83 17.11 -11.78
CA THR A 24 22.53 15.82 -11.69
C THR A 24 22.53 15.28 -10.27
N GLU A 25 22.25 16.11 -9.26
CA GLU A 25 22.19 15.77 -7.85
C GLU A 25 21.08 16.61 -7.19
N LEU A 26 20.31 16.01 -6.29
CA LEU A 26 19.23 16.66 -5.53
C LEU A 26 19.21 16.13 -4.09
N LEU A 27 19.16 17.04 -3.13
CA LEU A 27 18.76 16.78 -1.75
C LEU A 27 17.31 17.22 -1.55
N THR A 28 16.41 16.25 -1.40
CA THR A 28 14.96 16.47 -1.30
C THR A 28 14.48 16.18 0.11
N LEU A 29 13.86 17.17 0.78
CA LEU A 29 13.09 16.96 2.00
C LEU A 29 11.63 16.71 1.62
N ALA A 30 11.05 15.63 2.12
CA ALA A 30 9.70 15.24 1.79
C ALA A 30 8.80 15.07 3.01
N ILE A 31 7.53 15.42 2.85
CA ILE A 31 6.49 15.32 3.88
C ILE A 31 5.30 14.51 3.33
N GLU A 32 4.84 13.54 4.11
CA GLU A 32 3.59 12.81 3.86
C GLU A 32 2.65 12.87 5.07
N THR A 33 1.43 13.35 4.85
CA THR A 33 0.35 13.56 5.82
C THR A 33 -1.05 13.33 5.19
N SER A 34 -1.17 12.43 4.22
CA SER A 34 -2.44 12.18 3.50
C SER A 34 -3.50 11.42 4.30
N CYS A 35 -3.06 10.52 5.20
CA CYS A 35 -3.90 9.62 6.00
C CYS A 35 -3.67 9.79 7.51
N ASP A 36 -3.17 8.78 8.22
CA ASP A 36 -2.93 8.71 9.67
C ASP A 36 -1.44 8.57 10.04
N ASP A 37 -0.60 8.32 9.05
CA ASP A 37 0.85 8.27 9.17
C ASP A 37 1.46 9.67 8.96
N THR A 38 2.21 10.17 9.95
CA THR A 38 3.04 11.38 9.78
C THR A 38 4.44 10.95 9.36
N CYS A 39 4.86 11.31 8.15
CA CYS A 39 6.17 10.90 7.64
C CYS A 39 7.01 12.09 7.19
N VAL A 40 8.31 12.02 7.45
CA VAL A 40 9.32 12.91 6.86
C VAL A 40 10.50 12.08 6.37
N ALA A 41 11.02 12.44 5.20
CA ALA A 41 12.20 11.82 4.63
C ALA A 41 13.17 12.87 4.09
N LEU A 42 14.45 12.51 4.07
CA LEU A 42 15.51 13.25 3.41
C LEU A 42 16.19 12.30 2.43
N LEU A 43 15.97 12.54 1.14
CA LEU A 43 16.46 11.71 0.05
C LEU A 43 17.50 12.47 -0.76
N LYS A 44 18.69 11.89 -0.89
CA LYS A 44 19.71 12.35 -1.82
C LYS A 44 19.64 11.49 -3.08
N SER A 45 19.47 12.09 -4.26
CA SER A 45 19.46 11.36 -5.53
C SER A 45 20.38 12.01 -6.56
N TYR A 46 21.08 11.21 -7.37
CA TYR A 46 21.98 11.72 -8.40
C TYR A 46 22.14 10.75 -9.58
N ASP A 47 22.54 11.30 -10.73
CA ASP A 47 22.89 10.52 -11.92
C ASP A 47 24.32 9.96 -11.75
N SER A 48 24.43 8.64 -11.68
CA SER A 48 25.72 7.95 -11.66
C SER A 48 26.24 7.73 -13.07
N ASN A 49 27.50 8.07 -13.31
CA ASN A 49 28.15 7.98 -14.62
C ASN A 49 29.37 7.04 -14.58
N GLU A 50 29.28 5.94 -13.82
CA GLU A 50 30.39 4.99 -13.62
C GLU A 50 30.81 4.27 -14.90
N ASN A 51 29.91 4.16 -15.89
CA ASN A 51 30.23 3.59 -17.19
C ASN A 51 29.91 4.60 -18.30
N PRO A 52 30.92 5.29 -18.87
CA PRO A 52 30.73 6.27 -19.95
C PRO A 52 30.08 5.71 -21.22
N LYS A 53 29.94 4.38 -21.34
CA LYS A 53 29.31 3.69 -22.48
C LYS A 53 27.83 3.35 -22.24
N LYS A 54 27.28 3.63 -21.06
CA LYS A 54 25.86 3.43 -20.72
C LYS A 54 25.22 4.77 -20.39
N GLU A 55 23.90 4.84 -20.57
CA GLU A 55 23.10 5.96 -20.08
C GLU A 55 23.28 6.10 -18.55
N PRO A 56 23.30 7.33 -18.01
CA PRO A 56 23.43 7.55 -16.58
C PRO A 56 22.30 6.86 -15.81
N GLU A 57 22.66 6.06 -14.81
CA GLU A 57 21.70 5.39 -13.95
C GLU A 57 21.45 6.23 -12.70
N MET A 58 20.19 6.39 -12.31
CA MET A 58 19.85 7.14 -11.11
C MET A 58 20.11 6.32 -9.85
N VAL A 59 20.80 6.95 -8.90
CA VAL A 59 21.16 6.39 -7.59
C VAL A 59 20.53 7.23 -6.49
N ALA A 60 20.08 6.59 -5.40
CA ALA A 60 19.46 7.26 -4.27
C ALA A 60 20.06 6.81 -2.92
N HIS A 61 20.16 7.75 -1.98
CA HIS A 61 20.54 7.52 -0.58
C HIS A 61 19.50 8.13 0.34
N LEU A 62 18.96 7.32 1.23
CA LEU A 62 17.99 7.76 2.22
C LEU A 62 18.74 8.19 3.49
N LEU A 63 18.88 9.50 3.68
CA LEU A 63 19.60 10.07 4.83
C LEU A 63 18.72 10.09 6.09
N PHE A 64 17.41 10.19 5.90
CA PHE A 64 16.41 10.12 6.95
C PHE A 64 15.10 9.60 6.35
N ASN A 65 14.39 8.74 7.08
CA ASN A 65 13.02 8.33 6.75
C ASN A 65 12.36 7.79 8.00
N LYS A 66 11.46 8.58 8.57
CA LYS A 66 10.77 8.22 9.80
C LYS A 66 9.28 8.45 9.64
N LYS A 67 8.55 7.53 10.26
CA LYS A 67 7.09 7.46 10.24
C LYS A 67 6.58 7.34 11.67
N ILE A 68 5.55 8.11 11.99
CA ILE A 68 4.85 8.06 13.27
C ILE A 68 3.36 7.86 12.98
N THR A 69 2.87 6.65 13.25
CA THR A 69 1.48 6.24 13.04
C THR A 69 0.60 6.69 14.21
N SER A 70 -0.56 7.25 13.90
CA SER A 70 -1.59 7.60 14.89
C SER A 70 -2.25 6.35 15.47
N ASP A 71 -2.28 6.21 16.80
CA ASP A 71 -3.03 5.10 17.44
C ASP A 71 -4.53 5.39 17.40
N GLN A 72 -5.22 4.65 16.54
CA GLN A 72 -6.63 4.83 16.26
C GLN A 72 -7.46 3.59 16.62
N ARG A 73 -6.90 2.66 17.42
CA ARG A 73 -7.53 1.35 17.73
C ARG A 73 -8.91 1.49 18.37
N GLN A 74 -9.11 2.51 19.22
CA GLN A 74 -10.41 2.79 19.86
C GLN A 74 -11.54 3.10 18.86
N PHE A 75 -11.22 3.52 17.62
CA PHE A 75 -12.21 3.82 16.58
C PHE A 75 -12.41 2.67 15.59
N GLY A 76 -11.60 1.62 15.67
CA GLY A 76 -11.64 0.49 14.72
C GLY A 76 -11.31 0.87 13.27
N GLY A 77 -10.68 2.03 13.05
CA GLY A 77 -10.34 2.58 11.74
C GLY A 77 -9.82 4.02 11.84
N VAL A 78 -9.44 4.62 10.72
CA VAL A 78 -8.88 5.98 10.68
C VAL A 78 -9.97 7.02 10.98
N HIS A 79 -9.82 7.74 12.09
CA HIS A 79 -10.64 8.87 12.48
C HIS A 79 -10.00 10.20 12.04
N PRO A 80 -10.61 10.98 11.14
CA PRO A 80 -9.98 12.16 10.54
C PRO A 80 -9.52 13.21 11.54
N ALA A 81 -10.32 13.52 12.56
CA ALA A 81 -9.96 14.56 13.54
C ALA A 81 -8.72 14.18 14.36
N VAL A 82 -8.58 12.90 14.69
CA VAL A 82 -7.44 12.38 15.47
C VAL A 82 -6.19 12.34 14.60
N ALA A 83 -6.33 11.98 13.32
CA ALA A 83 -5.22 12.03 12.37
C ALA A 83 -4.67 13.46 12.20
N VAL A 84 -5.55 14.45 12.06
CA VAL A 84 -5.14 15.87 11.96
C VAL A 84 -4.40 16.33 13.21
N GLU A 85 -4.98 16.09 14.38
CA GLU A 85 -4.35 16.45 15.65
C GLU A 85 -2.99 15.76 15.81
N TRP A 86 -2.89 14.50 15.38
CA TRP A 86 -1.65 13.73 15.38
C TRP A 86 -0.59 14.35 14.47
N HIS A 87 -0.93 14.73 13.23
CA HIS A 87 0.00 15.42 12.33
C HIS A 87 0.48 16.75 12.93
N GLN A 88 -0.43 17.55 13.48
CA GLN A 88 -0.11 18.86 14.08
C GLN A 88 0.85 18.74 15.26
N ARG A 89 0.69 17.69 16.09
CA ARG A 89 1.57 17.42 17.25
C ARG A 89 2.97 16.97 16.86
N HIS A 90 3.11 16.14 15.82
CA HIS A 90 4.36 15.41 15.57
C HIS A 90 5.19 15.93 14.40
N LEU A 91 4.56 16.59 13.42
CA LEU A 91 5.23 16.95 12.17
C LEU A 91 6.44 17.87 12.39
N ALA A 92 6.30 18.90 13.23
CA ALA A 92 7.38 19.85 13.48
C ALA A 92 8.63 19.18 14.10
N THR A 93 8.43 18.32 15.11
CA THR A 93 9.52 17.54 15.72
C THR A 93 10.17 16.61 14.70
N LEU A 94 9.38 15.94 13.87
CA LEU A 94 9.88 15.03 12.86
C LEU A 94 10.69 15.74 11.77
N VAL A 95 10.26 16.94 11.37
CA VAL A 95 11.03 17.82 10.47
C VAL A 95 12.34 18.26 11.14
N GLN A 96 12.31 18.63 12.43
CA GLN A 96 13.51 19.02 13.16
C GLN A 96 14.54 17.88 13.24
N GLU A 97 14.10 16.65 13.49
CA GLU A 97 14.95 15.46 13.44
C GLU A 97 15.53 15.24 12.03
N ALA A 98 14.73 15.39 10.97
CA ALA A 98 15.19 15.25 9.59
C ALA A 98 16.28 16.28 9.23
N ILE A 99 16.11 17.54 9.68
CA ILE A 99 17.07 18.62 9.45
C ILE A 99 18.44 18.30 10.07
N GLN A 100 18.49 17.58 11.19
CA GLN A 100 19.77 17.18 11.81
C GLN A 100 20.58 16.20 10.95
N HIS A 101 19.93 15.51 10.01
CA HIS A 101 20.56 14.54 9.09
C HIS A 101 20.98 15.19 7.76
N ILE A 102 20.74 16.49 7.60
CA ILE A 102 21.24 17.24 6.46
C ILE A 102 22.77 17.36 6.55
N PRO A 103 23.52 17.03 5.47
CA PRO A 103 24.97 17.14 5.47
C PRO A 103 25.47 18.54 5.87
N GLU A 104 26.61 18.60 6.55
CA GLU A 104 27.26 19.87 6.87
C GLU A 104 27.84 20.48 5.59
N ALA A 105 27.80 21.82 5.46
CA ALA A 105 28.54 22.50 4.41
C ALA A 105 30.03 22.22 4.62
N GLY A 106 30.70 21.64 3.62
CA GLY A 106 32.15 21.42 3.67
C GLY A 106 32.90 22.73 3.96
N PRO A 107 34.12 22.67 4.51
CA PRO A 107 34.89 23.88 4.79
C PRO A 107 35.08 24.67 3.50
N SER A 108 34.40 25.81 3.40
CA SER A 108 34.64 26.78 2.33
C SER A 108 36.11 27.17 2.38
N GLY A 109 36.84 26.88 1.30
CA GLY A 109 38.24 27.27 1.16
C GLY A 109 38.42 28.76 1.45
N ASN A 110 39.42 29.05 2.29
CA ASN A 110 39.87 30.37 2.75
C ASN A 110 38.99 31.04 3.81
N GLN A 111 39.19 30.70 5.09
CA GLN A 111 39.10 31.70 6.16
C GLN A 111 39.89 31.28 7.41
N SER A 112 41.09 31.86 7.52
CA SER A 112 41.99 31.81 8.65
C SER A 112 41.56 32.80 9.75
N TYR A 113 40.47 32.55 10.48
CA TYR A 113 40.24 33.19 11.80
C TYR A 113 39.38 32.27 12.69
N GLN A 114 40.02 31.68 13.69
CA GLN A 114 39.36 30.98 14.80
C GLN A 114 38.82 32.02 15.79
N THR A 115 37.53 32.35 15.73
CA THR A 115 36.81 32.92 16.87
C THR A 115 35.37 32.40 16.90
N MET A 116 34.97 31.92 18.10
CA MET A 116 33.61 31.60 18.56
C MET A 116 32.90 30.43 17.84
N ARG A 117 32.24 29.56 18.63
CA ARG A 117 31.39 28.43 18.16
C ARG A 117 30.31 28.96 17.21
N LYS A 118 30.60 28.99 15.90
CA LYS A 118 29.58 29.24 14.87
C LYS A 118 28.59 28.07 14.89
N PRO A 119 27.27 28.32 14.84
CA PRO A 119 26.30 27.24 14.65
C PRO A 119 26.64 26.48 13.38
N LYS A 120 26.51 25.14 13.41
CA LYS A 120 26.73 24.28 12.24
C LYS A 120 25.86 24.79 11.08
N GLN A 121 26.49 25.29 10.02
CA GLN A 121 25.77 25.67 8.80
C GLN A 121 25.52 24.40 7.98
N HIS A 122 24.32 23.83 8.14
CA HIS A 122 23.84 22.79 7.24
C HIS A 122 23.63 23.38 5.83
N ILE A 123 23.89 22.59 4.78
CA ILE A 123 23.45 22.97 3.43
C ILE A 123 21.92 22.98 3.40
N LYS A 124 21.28 23.92 2.72
CA LYS A 124 19.81 23.84 2.56
C LYS A 124 19.46 22.71 1.57
N PRO A 125 18.31 22.04 1.71
CA PRO A 125 17.80 21.14 0.67
C PRO A 125 17.63 21.87 -0.66
N ASP A 126 17.67 21.13 -1.77
CA ASP A 126 17.43 21.69 -3.11
C ASP A 126 15.93 21.75 -3.45
N LEU A 127 15.13 20.87 -2.83
CA LEU A 127 13.72 20.69 -3.13
C LEU A 127 12.91 20.32 -1.88
N ILE A 128 11.71 20.88 -1.77
CA ILE A 128 10.65 20.36 -0.89
C ILE A 128 9.64 19.57 -1.72
N ALA A 129 9.39 18.31 -1.35
CA ALA A 129 8.30 17.51 -1.89
C ALA A 129 7.22 17.32 -0.82
N VAL A 130 5.96 17.47 -1.17
CA VAL A 130 4.87 17.26 -0.20
C VAL A 130 3.67 16.64 -0.89
N THR A 131 3.00 15.72 -0.23
CA THR A 131 1.77 15.17 -0.79
C THR A 131 0.68 16.23 -0.88
N ARG A 132 0.19 16.45 -2.10
CA ARG A 132 -0.90 17.39 -2.38
C ARG A 132 -2.26 16.69 -2.44
N GLY A 133 -2.28 15.40 -2.78
CA GLY A 133 -3.47 14.55 -2.76
C GLY A 133 -3.32 13.26 -3.57
N PRO A 134 -4.37 12.42 -3.67
CA PRO A 134 -5.60 12.48 -2.87
C PRO A 134 -5.36 12.23 -1.37
N GLY A 135 -6.34 12.55 -0.53
CA GLY A 135 -6.25 12.34 0.92
C GLY A 135 -7.24 13.18 1.73
N MET A 136 -7.13 13.11 3.05
CA MET A 136 -7.97 13.92 3.96
C MET A 136 -7.54 15.39 3.88
N PRO A 137 -8.41 16.33 3.45
CA PRO A 137 -7.98 17.69 3.11
C PRO A 137 -7.27 18.43 4.24
N THR A 138 -7.74 18.30 5.48
CA THR A 138 -7.14 18.95 6.64
C THR A 138 -5.80 18.32 7.05
N SER A 139 -5.66 17.00 6.88
CA SER A 139 -4.38 16.31 7.08
C SER A 139 -3.36 16.72 6.03
N LEU A 140 -3.76 16.75 4.76
CA LEU A 140 -2.92 17.25 3.65
C LEU A 140 -2.51 18.71 3.86
N ALA A 141 -3.44 19.57 4.28
CA ALA A 141 -3.15 20.97 4.56
C ALA A 141 -2.08 21.13 5.65
N THR A 142 -2.11 20.30 6.70
CA THR A 142 -1.11 20.35 7.78
C THR A 142 0.32 20.16 7.25
N GLY A 143 0.55 19.12 6.44
CA GLY A 143 1.85 18.88 5.82
C GLY A 143 2.24 19.96 4.82
N MET A 144 1.28 20.39 4.01
CA MET A 144 1.51 21.34 2.92
C MET A 144 1.84 22.76 3.41
N GLU A 145 1.20 23.24 4.48
CA GLU A 145 1.51 24.56 5.05
C GLU A 145 2.91 24.60 5.69
N VAL A 146 3.32 23.51 6.36
CA VAL A 146 4.70 23.37 6.84
C VAL A 146 5.69 23.34 5.67
N ALA A 147 5.39 22.57 4.62
CA ALA A 147 6.22 22.49 3.41
C ALA A 147 6.39 23.86 2.72
N LYS A 148 5.31 24.63 2.58
CA LYS A 148 5.34 26.00 2.03
C LYS A 148 6.18 26.94 2.89
N GLY A 149 6.01 26.88 4.22
CA GLY A 149 6.81 27.66 5.16
C GLY A 149 8.31 27.38 5.01
N LEU A 150 8.69 26.10 4.92
CA LEU A 150 10.08 25.68 4.71
C LEU A 150 10.61 26.14 3.34
N ALA A 151 9.83 25.94 2.26
CA ALA A 151 10.21 26.37 0.92
C ALA A 151 10.43 27.88 0.83
N LEU A 152 9.53 28.67 1.44
CA LEU A 152 9.65 30.13 1.53
C LEU A 152 10.87 30.55 2.35
N ALA A 153 11.08 29.95 3.52
CA ALA A 153 12.18 30.30 4.42
C ALA A 153 13.56 29.98 3.82
N TRP A 154 13.71 28.86 3.11
CA TRP A 154 14.96 28.49 2.44
C TRP A 154 15.11 29.10 1.04
N GLY A 155 14.05 29.65 0.46
CA GLY A 155 14.01 30.15 -0.91
C GLY A 155 14.33 29.04 -1.92
N ILE A 156 13.64 27.91 -1.80
CA ILE A 156 13.82 26.71 -2.64
C ILE A 156 12.49 26.26 -3.25
N PRO A 157 12.51 25.56 -4.40
CA PRO A 157 11.29 25.08 -5.06
C PRO A 157 10.52 24.07 -4.21
N ILE A 158 9.22 23.97 -4.49
CA ILE A 158 8.31 22.99 -3.91
C ILE A 158 7.57 22.22 -5.02
N VAL A 159 7.35 20.92 -4.81
CA VAL A 159 6.54 20.07 -5.68
C VAL A 159 5.44 19.41 -4.84
N GLY A 160 4.20 19.64 -5.26
CA GLY A 160 3.00 18.96 -4.79
C GLY A 160 2.88 17.60 -5.47
N VAL A 161 3.10 16.52 -4.72
CA VAL A 161 3.16 15.16 -5.23
C VAL A 161 1.78 14.49 -5.17
N HIS A 162 1.46 13.76 -6.23
CA HIS A 162 0.30 12.87 -6.27
C HIS A 162 0.60 11.58 -5.49
N HIS A 163 -0.11 11.34 -4.39
CA HIS A 163 0.07 10.20 -3.48
C HIS A 163 0.11 8.85 -4.21
N MET A 164 -0.89 8.57 -5.06
CA MET A 164 -0.95 7.30 -5.79
C MET A 164 0.16 7.13 -6.85
N GLN A 165 0.66 8.24 -7.41
CA GLN A 165 1.80 8.22 -8.33
C GLN A 165 3.07 7.85 -7.57
N ALA A 166 3.20 8.34 -6.33
CA ALA A 166 4.32 7.98 -5.48
C ALA A 166 4.37 6.49 -5.20
N HIS A 167 3.23 5.87 -4.87
CA HIS A 167 3.11 4.41 -4.79
C HIS A 167 3.50 3.69 -6.09
N ALA A 168 3.14 4.23 -7.25
CA ALA A 168 3.46 3.63 -8.55
C ALA A 168 4.94 3.74 -8.93
N LEU A 169 5.67 4.73 -8.40
CA LEU A 169 7.09 4.95 -8.66
C LEU A 169 8.01 4.36 -7.58
N THR A 170 7.48 3.87 -6.46
CA THR A 170 8.25 3.22 -5.40
C THR A 170 9.19 2.11 -5.91
N PRO A 171 8.83 1.26 -6.88
CA PRO A 171 9.79 0.26 -7.37
C PRO A 171 11.04 0.89 -8.02
N GLN A 172 10.93 2.04 -8.69
CA GLN A 172 12.09 2.75 -9.22
C GLN A 172 12.96 3.33 -8.10
N LEU A 173 12.34 3.80 -7.00
CA LEU A 173 13.08 4.19 -5.79
C LEU A 173 13.84 2.99 -5.22
N VAL A 174 13.23 1.81 -5.14
CA VAL A 174 13.88 0.59 -4.65
C VAL A 174 15.10 0.26 -5.51
N GLU A 175 14.95 0.23 -6.84
CA GLU A 175 16.08 0.02 -7.76
C GLU A 175 17.20 1.05 -7.53
N ALA A 176 16.86 2.34 -7.35
CA ALA A 176 17.85 3.39 -7.12
C ALA A 176 18.57 3.28 -5.76
N LEU A 177 17.88 2.82 -4.71
CA LEU A 177 18.46 2.52 -3.40
C LEU A 177 19.34 1.27 -3.44
N GLU A 178 18.96 0.25 -4.20
CA GLU A 178 19.75 -0.98 -4.35
C GLU A 178 21.04 -0.73 -5.12
N ARG A 179 20.99 0.11 -6.16
CA ARG A 179 22.21 0.58 -6.86
C ARG A 179 23.17 1.20 -5.85
N SER A 180 22.70 2.09 -4.98
CA SER A 180 23.58 2.80 -4.02
C SER A 180 24.26 1.89 -3.00
N ALA A 181 23.63 0.75 -2.67
CA ALA A 181 24.17 -0.26 -1.78
C ALA A 181 25.16 -1.23 -2.47
N ALA A 182 25.30 -1.18 -3.80
CA ALA A 182 26.20 -2.06 -4.54
C ALA A 182 27.68 -1.68 -4.26
N PRO A 183 28.57 -2.66 -3.96
CA PRO A 183 29.97 -2.40 -3.62
C PRO A 183 30.78 -1.67 -4.70
N SER A 184 30.33 -1.67 -5.96
CA SER A 184 31.00 -0.98 -7.07
C SER A 184 30.91 0.54 -7.00
N LEU A 185 30.01 1.10 -6.17
CA LEU A 185 29.77 2.54 -6.03
C LEU A 185 30.61 3.24 -4.95
N ALA A 186 31.59 2.52 -4.39
CA ALA A 186 32.57 3.07 -3.45
C ALA A 186 33.51 4.14 -4.06
N SER A 187 33.43 4.41 -5.37
CA SER A 187 34.23 5.40 -6.09
C SER A 187 33.71 6.83 -6.09
N SER A 188 32.52 7.11 -5.54
CA SER A 188 32.08 8.51 -5.39
C SER A 188 32.99 9.25 -4.40
N PRO A 189 33.42 10.52 -4.68
CA PRO A 189 34.22 11.34 -3.75
C PRO A 189 33.59 11.54 -2.36
N TRP A 190 32.32 11.15 -2.21
CA TRP A 190 31.57 11.11 -0.96
C TRP A 190 31.70 9.77 -0.21
N ALA A 191 31.67 8.62 -0.90
CA ALA A 191 31.80 7.29 -0.28
C ALA A 191 33.14 7.11 0.44
N GLN A 192 34.19 7.75 -0.08
CA GLN A 192 35.52 7.78 0.53
C GLN A 192 35.59 8.58 1.84
N ARG A 193 34.57 9.39 2.19
CA ARG A 193 34.62 10.26 3.38
C ARG A 193 34.00 9.66 4.63
N GLN A 194 33.33 8.51 4.59
CA GLN A 194 32.48 8.06 5.71
C GLN A 194 32.44 6.55 6.05
N GLN A 195 33.39 5.69 5.67
CA GLN A 195 33.33 4.26 6.07
C GLN A 195 34.48 3.80 7.00
N PRO A 196 34.17 3.21 8.17
CA PRO A 196 35.07 2.32 8.91
C PRO A 196 35.17 0.91 8.27
N GLU A 197 36.35 0.30 8.33
CA GLU A 197 36.84 -0.86 7.54
C GLU A 197 36.13 -2.23 7.68
N GLN A 198 35.00 -2.40 8.38
CA GLN A 198 34.57 -3.76 8.80
C GLN A 198 33.38 -4.42 8.07
N GLN A 199 32.91 -3.94 6.92
CA GLN A 199 31.74 -4.52 6.22
C GLN A 199 31.94 -4.92 4.74
N GLN A 200 33.16 -5.29 4.33
CA GLN A 200 33.44 -5.68 2.94
C GLN A 200 33.25 -7.17 2.60
N ALA A 201 33.10 -8.07 3.59
CA ALA A 201 33.20 -9.52 3.33
C ALA A 201 31.88 -10.25 2.97
N ALA A 202 30.69 -9.64 3.18
CA ALA A 202 29.40 -10.31 3.00
C ALA A 202 28.75 -10.10 1.62
N ALA A 203 29.26 -9.19 0.79
CA ALA A 203 28.62 -8.78 -0.47
C ALA A 203 28.96 -9.69 -1.68
N SER A 204 29.95 -10.57 -1.55
CA SER A 204 30.53 -11.32 -2.68
C SER A 204 29.68 -12.51 -3.17
N LYS A 205 28.63 -12.92 -2.44
CA LYS A 205 27.78 -14.07 -2.81
C LYS A 205 26.44 -13.73 -3.46
N LYS A 206 26.08 -12.45 -3.59
CA LYS A 206 24.78 -11.99 -4.14
C LYS A 206 24.86 -11.48 -5.59
N GLN A 207 26.00 -11.66 -6.27
CA GLN A 207 26.27 -11.05 -7.57
C GLN A 207 25.73 -11.82 -8.79
N GLU A 208 25.31 -13.08 -8.66
CA GLU A 208 24.85 -13.87 -9.82
C GLU A 208 23.32 -13.84 -10.06
N GLU A 209 22.50 -13.32 -9.14
CA GLU A 209 21.03 -13.35 -9.29
C GLU A 209 20.36 -11.98 -9.54
N ALA A 210 21.03 -10.85 -9.29
CA ALA A 210 20.41 -9.52 -9.35
C ALA A 210 20.67 -8.76 -10.67
N GLN A 211 20.42 -9.39 -11.82
CA GLN A 211 20.19 -8.66 -13.06
C GLN A 211 18.68 -8.37 -13.16
N HIS A 212 18.18 -7.43 -12.37
CA HIS A 212 16.80 -6.96 -12.54
C HIS A 212 16.79 -5.85 -13.60
N PRO A 213 16.18 -6.06 -14.79
CA PRO A 213 16.04 -4.99 -15.78
C PRO A 213 15.22 -3.83 -15.19
N SER A 214 15.58 -2.59 -15.53
CA SER A 214 14.88 -1.38 -15.07
C SER A 214 13.38 -1.45 -15.29
N LEU A 215 12.59 -0.80 -14.43
CA LEU A 215 11.16 -0.61 -14.67
C LEU A 215 10.94 0.38 -15.83
N ASP A 216 10.76 -0.15 -17.03
CA ASP A 216 10.50 0.64 -18.23
C ASP A 216 9.00 0.81 -18.50
N TYR A 217 8.63 1.96 -19.07
CA TYR A 217 7.30 2.19 -19.61
C TYR A 217 7.08 1.41 -20.94
N PRO A 218 5.86 0.96 -21.25
CA PRO A 218 4.67 1.01 -20.40
C PRO A 218 4.56 -0.16 -19.42
N TYR A 219 3.92 0.07 -18.27
CA TYR A 219 3.62 -0.97 -17.27
C TYR A 219 2.22 -0.81 -16.68
N LEU A 220 1.68 -1.90 -16.12
CA LEU A 220 0.44 -1.87 -15.33
C LEU A 220 0.78 -1.68 -13.85
N ASN A 221 -0.02 -0.88 -13.16
CA ASN A 221 0.04 -0.64 -11.72
C ASN A 221 -1.24 -1.12 -11.08
N LEU A 222 -1.16 -2.17 -10.27
CA LEU A 222 -2.20 -2.54 -9.33
C LEU A 222 -1.94 -1.80 -8.01
N LEU A 223 -2.69 -0.72 -7.81
CA LEU A 223 -2.64 0.12 -6.63
C LEU A 223 -3.68 -0.37 -5.62
N VAL A 224 -3.24 -1.01 -4.53
CA VAL A 224 -4.11 -1.64 -3.52
C VAL A 224 -3.72 -1.22 -2.10
N SER A 225 -4.48 -0.28 -1.54
CA SER A 225 -4.31 0.23 -0.18
C SER A 225 -5.61 0.14 0.63
N GLY A 226 -5.59 0.65 1.86
CA GLY A 226 -6.77 0.80 2.70
C GLY A 226 -7.84 1.71 2.07
N GLY A 227 -7.42 2.73 1.31
CA GLY A 227 -8.32 3.74 0.72
C GLY A 227 -8.50 3.65 -0.79
N HIS A 228 -7.67 2.88 -1.51
CA HIS A 228 -7.68 2.85 -2.97
C HIS A 228 -7.56 1.42 -3.51
N THR A 229 -8.27 1.14 -4.60
CA THR A 229 -8.09 -0.10 -5.39
C THR A 229 -8.28 0.23 -6.86
N GLN A 230 -7.17 0.33 -7.58
CA GLN A 230 -7.14 0.77 -8.98
C GLN A 230 -6.15 -0.06 -9.79
N LEU A 231 -6.48 -0.29 -11.06
CA LEU A 231 -5.57 -0.79 -12.07
C LEU A 231 -5.29 0.33 -13.05
N VAL A 232 -4.03 0.76 -13.13
CA VAL A 232 -3.60 1.92 -13.91
C VAL A 232 -2.58 1.49 -14.94
N TYR A 233 -2.83 1.82 -16.19
CA TYR A 233 -1.84 1.73 -17.26
C TYR A 233 -1.00 3.00 -17.26
N SER A 234 0.32 2.85 -17.13
CA SER A 234 1.27 3.97 -17.12
C SER A 234 2.11 3.93 -18.38
N ALA A 235 2.05 5.00 -19.17
CA ALA A 235 2.80 5.15 -20.42
C ALA A 235 4.02 6.07 -20.30
N SER A 236 4.01 6.98 -19.32
CA SER A 236 5.13 7.83 -18.96
C SER A 236 4.99 8.32 -17.51
N LEU A 237 5.92 9.17 -17.05
CA LEU A 237 5.86 9.80 -15.73
C LEU A 237 4.55 10.57 -15.48
N THR A 238 3.93 11.10 -16.54
CA THR A 238 2.75 11.98 -16.45
C THR A 238 1.54 11.45 -17.23
N SER A 239 1.71 10.36 -17.99
CA SER A 239 0.65 9.75 -18.79
C SER A 239 0.17 8.46 -18.16
N HIS A 240 -1.02 8.52 -17.57
CA HIS A 240 -1.66 7.40 -16.88
C HIS A 240 -3.11 7.26 -17.32
N LEU A 241 -3.59 6.03 -17.43
CA LEU A 241 -4.97 5.71 -17.75
C LEU A 241 -5.49 4.69 -16.75
N ILE A 242 -6.53 5.06 -16.01
CA ILE A 242 -7.22 4.15 -15.09
C ILE A 242 -8.02 3.14 -15.94
N GLN A 243 -7.63 1.87 -15.88
CA GLN A 243 -8.30 0.77 -16.57
C GLN A 243 -9.45 0.19 -15.75
N CYS A 244 -9.32 0.23 -14.42
CA CYS A 244 -10.29 -0.31 -13.48
C CYS A 244 -10.15 0.44 -12.15
N THR A 245 -11.26 0.78 -11.51
CA THR A 245 -11.27 1.34 -10.15
C THR A 245 -12.37 0.68 -9.33
N THR A 246 -12.27 0.77 -8.01
CA THR A 246 -13.40 0.48 -7.13
C THR A 246 -14.34 1.68 -7.07
N ASP A 247 -15.64 1.43 -7.13
CA ASP A 247 -16.69 2.45 -6.96
C ASP A 247 -17.28 2.43 -5.54
N ASN A 248 -16.98 1.41 -4.73
CA ASN A 248 -17.53 1.24 -3.39
C ASN A 248 -16.47 1.38 -2.29
N ILE A 249 -15.99 0.26 -1.75
CA ILE A 249 -14.95 0.20 -0.74
C ILE A 249 -13.67 -0.28 -1.39
N ALA A 250 -12.52 0.18 -0.88
CA ALA A 250 -11.24 -0.37 -1.28
C ALA A 250 -11.08 -1.80 -0.74
N LEU A 251 -10.22 -2.57 -1.39
CA LEU A 251 -9.87 -3.92 -0.96
C LEU A 251 -9.33 -3.94 0.46
N GLY A 252 -8.43 -3.03 0.82
CA GLY A 252 -7.86 -2.95 2.16
C GLY A 252 -8.95 -2.71 3.22
N ASP A 253 -9.81 -1.72 3.03
CA ASP A 253 -10.95 -1.47 3.92
C ASP A 253 -11.91 -2.68 4.04
N MET A 254 -12.19 -3.38 2.93
CA MET A 254 -12.98 -4.61 2.97
C MET A 254 -12.30 -5.70 3.81
N LEU A 255 -11.00 -5.91 3.61
CA LEU A 255 -10.24 -6.91 4.36
C LEU A 255 -10.14 -6.53 5.84
N ASP A 256 -9.95 -5.26 6.18
CA ASP A 256 -9.94 -4.80 7.58
C ASP A 256 -11.30 -5.04 8.26
N LYS A 257 -12.40 -4.74 7.56
CA LYS A 257 -13.77 -5.00 8.04
C LYS A 257 -14.02 -6.49 8.25
N ALA A 258 -13.65 -7.33 7.28
CA ALA A 258 -13.77 -8.78 7.40
C ALA A 258 -12.88 -9.33 8.53
N ALA A 259 -11.65 -8.83 8.65
CA ALA A 259 -10.69 -9.25 9.65
C ALA A 259 -11.20 -9.03 11.08
N ARG A 260 -11.82 -7.89 11.37
CA ARG A 260 -12.41 -7.60 12.70
C ARG A 260 -13.46 -8.61 13.16
N LYS A 261 -13.97 -9.44 12.25
CA LYS A 261 -15.08 -10.36 12.49
C LYS A 261 -14.65 -11.81 12.37
N ILE A 262 -13.73 -12.07 11.46
CA ILE A 262 -13.13 -13.40 11.31
C ILE A 262 -12.13 -13.68 12.44
N LEU A 263 -11.30 -12.70 12.81
CA LEU A 263 -10.25 -12.86 13.80
C LEU A 263 -10.82 -13.05 15.21
N PRO A 264 -10.28 -13.99 16.01
CA PRO A 264 -10.61 -14.10 17.43
C PRO A 264 -10.25 -12.81 18.20
N ALA A 265 -11.00 -12.53 19.28
CA ALA A 265 -10.77 -11.35 20.13
C ALA A 265 -9.32 -11.24 20.63
N SER A 266 -8.73 -12.37 21.04
CA SER A 266 -7.33 -12.44 21.50
C SER A 266 -6.32 -11.96 20.46
N VAL A 267 -6.59 -12.20 19.16
CA VAL A 267 -5.73 -11.73 18.07
C VAL A 267 -5.89 -10.23 17.87
N LEU A 268 -7.12 -9.71 17.93
CA LEU A 268 -7.41 -8.28 17.79
C LEU A 268 -6.79 -7.45 18.92
N GLU A 269 -6.88 -7.94 20.16
CA GLU A 269 -6.34 -7.28 21.35
C GLU A 269 -4.80 -7.26 21.36
N SER A 270 -4.16 -8.29 20.81
CA SER A 270 -2.70 -8.34 20.63
C SER A 270 -2.17 -7.41 19.53
N GLY A 271 -3.06 -6.78 18.75
CA GLY A 271 -2.73 -5.92 17.63
C GLY A 271 -2.03 -4.63 18.03
N GLN A 272 -0.92 -4.32 17.34
CA GLN A 272 -0.16 -3.08 17.54
C GLN A 272 -0.79 -1.86 16.86
N ASN A 273 -1.63 -2.06 15.85
CA ASN A 273 -2.26 -1.00 15.06
C ASN A 273 -3.56 -1.50 14.41
N VAL A 274 -4.21 -0.63 13.62
CA VAL A 274 -5.49 -0.90 12.95
C VAL A 274 -5.37 -1.61 11.59
N MET A 275 -4.19 -2.12 11.23
CA MET A 275 -3.96 -2.83 9.95
C MET A 275 -4.40 -4.30 10.05
N TYR A 276 -5.69 -4.52 10.31
CA TYR A 276 -6.27 -5.84 10.57
C TYR A 276 -6.14 -6.81 9.39
N ALA A 277 -6.08 -6.32 8.15
CA ALA A 277 -5.85 -7.12 6.95
C ALA A 277 -4.50 -7.86 6.99
N ALA A 278 -3.45 -7.25 7.55
CA ALA A 278 -2.16 -7.92 7.73
C ALA A 278 -2.22 -9.01 8.81
N ALA A 279 -3.00 -8.78 9.89
CA ALA A 279 -3.25 -9.80 10.90
C ALA A 279 -4.09 -10.97 10.34
N LEU A 280 -5.04 -10.69 9.44
CA LEU A 280 -5.85 -11.69 8.76
C LEU A 280 -5.01 -12.68 7.95
N GLU A 281 -4.01 -12.19 7.22
CA GLU A 281 -3.07 -13.05 6.49
C GLU A 281 -2.30 -13.98 7.43
N ARG A 282 -1.71 -13.42 8.49
CA ARG A 282 -0.94 -14.19 9.48
C ARG A 282 -1.80 -15.26 10.17
N PHE A 283 -3.04 -14.90 10.50
CA PHE A 283 -4.00 -15.83 11.10
C PHE A 283 -4.37 -16.96 10.14
N ALA A 284 -4.64 -16.63 8.87
CA ALA A 284 -4.97 -17.59 7.83
C ALA A 284 -3.82 -18.56 7.54
N PHE A 285 -2.57 -18.10 7.62
CA PHE A 285 -1.37 -18.85 7.28
C PHE A 285 -0.34 -18.89 8.42
N PRO A 286 -0.62 -19.63 9.53
CA PRO A 286 0.21 -19.60 10.74
C PRO A 286 1.61 -20.22 10.58
N ARG A 287 1.85 -20.99 9.51
CA ARG A 287 3.13 -21.71 9.25
C ARG A 287 3.95 -21.11 8.11
N PHE A 288 3.64 -19.91 7.64
CA PHE A 288 4.42 -19.29 6.57
C PHE A 288 5.72 -18.70 7.16
N PRO A 289 6.92 -19.20 6.81
CA PRO A 289 8.16 -18.60 7.27
C PRO A 289 8.29 -17.19 6.69
N ALA A 290 8.72 -16.23 7.51
CA ALA A 290 9.15 -14.94 6.99
C ALA A 290 10.32 -15.16 6.02
N GLY A 291 10.09 -14.98 4.71
CA GLY A 291 11.11 -15.15 3.67
C GLY A 291 11.09 -16.49 2.91
N ALA A 292 10.05 -17.32 3.05
CA ALA A 292 9.87 -18.48 2.16
C ALA A 292 9.60 -18.05 0.70
N ASP A 293 9.98 -18.90 -0.27
CA ASP A 293 9.69 -18.66 -1.70
C ASP A 293 8.18 -18.44 -1.87
N GLU A 294 7.79 -17.44 -2.67
CA GLU A 294 6.38 -17.11 -2.98
C GLU A 294 5.59 -18.31 -3.53
N ARG A 295 6.29 -19.38 -3.92
CA ARG A 295 5.76 -20.65 -4.41
C ARG A 295 5.35 -21.66 -3.32
N GLU A 296 5.75 -21.47 -2.06
CA GLU A 296 5.55 -22.47 -0.99
C GLU A 296 4.49 -22.06 0.05
N TYR A 297 3.28 -21.79 -0.40
CA TYR A 297 2.13 -21.82 0.51
C TYR A 297 1.83 -23.26 0.90
N ASN A 298 1.77 -23.58 2.20
CA ASN A 298 1.23 -24.85 2.72
C ASN A 298 -0.31 -24.94 2.59
N PHE A 299 -0.85 -24.29 1.56
CA PHE A 299 -2.24 -24.26 1.17
C PHE A 299 -2.29 -24.54 -0.32
N LYS A 300 -3.00 -25.62 -0.70
CA LYS A 300 -3.12 -26.01 -2.10
C LYS A 300 -4.07 -25.06 -2.83
N TYR A 301 -3.52 -23.97 -3.38
CA TYR A 301 -4.26 -23.06 -4.23
C TYR A 301 -4.31 -23.58 -5.67
N THR A 302 -5.52 -23.67 -6.24
CA THR A 302 -5.74 -24.03 -7.65
C THR A 302 -6.33 -22.82 -8.38
N PRO A 303 -5.57 -22.13 -9.25
CA PRO A 303 -6.05 -20.94 -9.93
C PRO A 303 -7.13 -21.29 -10.97
N PRO A 304 -8.17 -20.45 -11.14
CA PRO A 304 -9.21 -20.67 -12.14
C PRO A 304 -8.63 -20.53 -13.56
N ALA A 305 -8.65 -21.63 -14.33
CA ALA A 305 -8.12 -21.64 -15.70
C ALA A 305 -8.99 -20.84 -16.69
N THR A 306 -10.28 -20.68 -16.37
CA THR A 306 -11.25 -19.98 -17.20
C THR A 306 -12.06 -18.99 -16.38
N ARG A 307 -12.68 -18.00 -17.05
CA ARG A 307 -13.63 -17.09 -16.40
C ARG A 307 -14.85 -17.84 -15.86
N ALA A 308 -15.24 -18.97 -16.45
CA ALA A 308 -16.35 -19.78 -15.95
C ALA A 308 -16.01 -20.36 -14.57
N ALA A 309 -14.82 -20.93 -14.41
CA ALA A 309 -14.34 -21.41 -13.10
C ALA A 309 -14.18 -20.27 -12.08
N GLU A 310 -13.75 -19.09 -12.52
CA GLU A 310 -13.56 -17.93 -11.64
C GLU A 310 -14.86 -17.40 -11.01
N ILE A 311 -16.02 -17.65 -11.63
CA ILE A 311 -17.31 -17.14 -11.15
C ILE A 311 -18.12 -18.18 -10.39
N GLU A 312 -17.60 -19.40 -10.24
CA GLU A 312 -18.25 -20.45 -9.46
C GLU A 312 -18.27 -20.07 -7.97
N PRO A 313 -19.40 -20.32 -7.26
CA PRO A 313 -19.44 -20.15 -5.81
C PRO A 313 -18.39 -21.03 -5.12
N HIS A 314 -17.65 -20.43 -4.19
CA HIS A 314 -16.71 -21.17 -3.35
C HIS A 314 -17.48 -21.89 -2.24
N ASN A 315 -17.62 -23.20 -2.38
CA ASN A 315 -18.30 -24.05 -1.40
C ASN A 315 -17.30 -24.49 -0.32
N SER A 316 -17.62 -24.24 0.95
CA SER A 316 -16.79 -24.71 2.06
C SER A 316 -17.11 -26.16 2.44
N PRO A 317 -16.15 -26.89 3.01
CA PRO A 317 -16.43 -28.19 3.63
C PRO A 317 -17.31 -28.06 4.89
N TYR A 318 -17.59 -26.84 5.35
CA TYR A 318 -18.37 -26.55 6.55
C TYR A 318 -19.80 -26.09 6.23
N GLY A 319 -20.29 -26.30 5.00
CA GLY A 319 -21.70 -26.10 4.63
C GLY A 319 -22.11 -24.67 4.26
N TRP A 320 -21.23 -23.67 4.41
CA TRP A 320 -21.44 -22.32 3.88
C TRP A 320 -20.77 -22.14 2.51
N HIS A 321 -21.19 -21.11 1.76
CA HIS A 321 -20.58 -20.76 0.47
C HIS A 321 -20.33 -19.25 0.36
N LEU A 322 -19.41 -18.87 -0.53
CA LEU A 322 -19.11 -17.49 -0.90
C LEU A 322 -19.24 -17.29 -2.41
N SER A 323 -19.99 -16.28 -2.84
CA SER A 323 -20.09 -15.91 -4.25
C SER A 323 -18.99 -14.91 -4.62
N PRO A 324 -18.22 -15.13 -5.71
CA PRO A 324 -17.19 -14.22 -6.17
C PRO A 324 -17.73 -12.81 -6.50
N PRO A 325 -16.93 -11.74 -6.35
CA PRO A 325 -17.37 -10.41 -6.73
C PRO A 325 -17.66 -10.29 -8.22
N LEU A 326 -18.72 -9.53 -8.57
CA LEU A 326 -19.15 -9.30 -9.97
C LEU A 326 -19.22 -10.59 -10.81
N TYR A 327 -19.60 -11.72 -10.22
CA TYR A 327 -19.68 -13.01 -10.92
C TYR A 327 -20.58 -12.97 -12.16
N ALA A 328 -21.66 -12.17 -12.11
CA ALA A 328 -22.60 -11.98 -13.22
C ALA A 328 -22.18 -10.90 -14.25
N SER A 329 -21.03 -10.25 -14.09
CA SER A 329 -20.62 -9.08 -14.89
C SER A 329 -19.18 -9.17 -15.40
N ARG A 330 -18.92 -8.48 -16.51
CA ARG A 330 -17.61 -8.26 -17.12
C ARG A 330 -17.20 -6.79 -17.12
N ARG A 331 -17.88 -5.94 -16.34
CA ARG A 331 -17.52 -4.52 -16.19
C ARG A 331 -16.09 -4.40 -15.67
N MET A 332 -15.35 -3.45 -16.21
CA MET A 332 -13.98 -3.10 -15.82
C MET A 332 -13.98 -2.27 -14.52
N GLU A 333 -14.50 -2.89 -13.46
CA GLU A 333 -14.66 -2.31 -12.14
C GLU A 333 -14.26 -3.32 -11.05
N TYR A 334 -13.82 -2.77 -9.93
CA TYR A 334 -13.66 -3.51 -8.69
C TYR A 334 -14.85 -3.26 -7.76
N ASN A 335 -15.24 -4.30 -7.02
CA ASN A 335 -16.38 -4.25 -6.10
C ASN A 335 -16.13 -5.27 -5.00
N PHE A 336 -16.13 -4.85 -3.74
CA PHE A 336 -15.85 -5.77 -2.63
C PHE A 336 -16.95 -5.80 -1.56
N THR A 337 -17.93 -4.90 -1.61
CA THR A 337 -19.02 -4.82 -0.62
C THR A 337 -19.76 -6.14 -0.45
N GLY A 338 -20.15 -6.78 -1.56
CA GLY A 338 -20.91 -8.05 -1.50
C GLY A 338 -20.11 -9.19 -0.86
N LEU A 339 -18.80 -9.27 -1.11
CA LEU A 339 -17.94 -10.29 -0.50
C LEU A 339 -17.74 -10.03 0.99
N GLY A 340 -17.47 -8.77 1.38
CA GLY A 340 -17.33 -8.39 2.78
C GLY A 340 -18.58 -8.69 3.61
N SER A 341 -19.77 -8.39 3.09
CA SER A 341 -21.04 -8.70 3.78
C SER A 341 -21.32 -10.21 3.89
N GLN A 342 -20.90 -11.02 2.92
CA GLN A 342 -21.02 -12.48 3.02
C GLN A 342 -20.09 -13.02 4.11
N ALA A 343 -18.82 -12.58 4.13
CA ALA A 343 -17.85 -12.96 5.15
C ALA A 343 -18.34 -12.61 6.56
N GLN A 344 -18.91 -11.42 6.72
CA GLN A 344 -19.52 -10.95 7.96
C GLN A 344 -20.59 -11.92 8.47
N ARG A 345 -21.59 -12.24 7.64
CA ARG A 345 -22.71 -13.12 8.04
C ARG A 345 -22.23 -14.50 8.45
N ILE A 346 -21.26 -15.06 7.73
CA ILE A 346 -20.69 -16.35 8.07
C ILE A 346 -19.97 -16.25 9.42
N ALA A 347 -19.13 -15.22 9.63
CA ALA A 347 -18.42 -15.02 10.89
C ALA A 347 -19.37 -14.87 12.08
N ASP A 348 -20.44 -14.08 11.96
CA ASP A 348 -21.44 -13.91 13.05
C ASP A 348 -22.19 -15.23 13.35
N THR A 349 -22.36 -16.09 12.33
CA THR A 349 -22.93 -17.43 12.52
C THR A 349 -21.96 -18.32 13.32
N LEU A 350 -20.65 -18.22 13.07
CA LEU A 350 -19.62 -18.94 13.84
C LEU A 350 -19.59 -18.50 15.31
N ASP A 351 -19.81 -17.22 15.59
CA ASP A 351 -19.92 -16.71 16.96
C ASP A 351 -21.14 -17.29 17.69
N SER A 352 -22.26 -17.40 17.00
CA SER A 352 -23.54 -17.89 17.56
C SER A 352 -23.48 -19.36 17.99
N PHE A 353 -22.63 -20.18 17.36
CA PHE A 353 -22.39 -21.56 17.78
C PHE A 353 -21.42 -21.69 18.96
N SER A 354 -20.59 -20.67 19.21
CA SER A 354 -19.65 -20.63 20.34
C SER A 354 -20.31 -20.20 21.65
N SER A 355 -21.44 -19.50 21.60
CA SER A 355 -22.14 -18.95 22.79
C SER A 355 -23.24 -19.86 23.35
N TYR A 356 -23.46 -21.05 22.77
CA TYR A 356 -24.29 -22.08 23.39
C TYR A 356 -23.54 -22.71 24.55
N GLU A 357 -23.69 -22.12 25.75
CA GLU A 357 -23.28 -22.75 27.01
C GLU A 357 -23.95 -24.13 27.14
N ASN A 358 -23.13 -25.13 27.49
CA ASN A 358 -23.58 -26.48 27.76
C ASN A 358 -24.51 -26.44 29.00
N PRO A 359 -25.77 -26.92 28.92
CA PRO A 359 -26.68 -26.92 30.07
C PRO A 359 -26.17 -27.71 31.29
N ARG A 360 -25.08 -28.46 31.13
CA ARG A 360 -24.39 -29.18 32.21
C ARG A 360 -23.60 -28.28 33.16
N ASP A 361 -23.15 -27.10 32.73
CA ASP A 361 -22.32 -26.22 33.56
C ASP A 361 -23.14 -25.34 34.53
N GLN A 362 -24.46 -25.24 34.34
CA GLN A 362 -25.36 -24.55 35.28
C GLN A 362 -25.74 -25.39 36.52
N VAL A 363 -25.35 -26.68 36.58
CA VAL A 363 -25.71 -27.56 37.71
C VAL A 363 -24.68 -27.55 38.84
N LEU A 364 -23.50 -26.95 38.64
CA LEU A 364 -22.41 -26.97 39.64
C LEU A 364 -22.25 -25.68 40.46
N SER A 365 -23.12 -24.67 40.28
CA SER A 365 -23.03 -23.37 40.99
C SER A 365 -24.22 -23.06 41.91
N ARG A 366 -24.96 -24.08 42.36
CA ARG A 366 -25.92 -23.92 43.47
C ARG A 366 -25.34 -24.52 44.75
N GLU A 367 -24.56 -23.70 45.45
CA GLU A 367 -24.23 -23.94 46.85
C GLU A 367 -25.51 -23.93 47.71
N VAL A 368 -25.60 -24.94 48.56
CA VAL A 368 -26.67 -25.17 49.52
C VAL A 368 -26.57 -24.15 50.64
N SER A 369 -27.69 -23.51 51.00
CA SER A 369 -27.88 -22.88 52.30
C SER A 369 -29.19 -23.40 52.92
N PRO A 370 -29.21 -23.73 54.22
CA PRO A 370 -30.39 -24.28 54.89
C PRO A 370 -31.24 -23.14 55.47
N GLU A 371 -32.56 -23.27 55.43
CA GLU A 371 -33.44 -22.81 56.52
C GLU A 371 -34.89 -23.28 56.35
N GLU A 372 -35.62 -23.16 57.45
CA GLU A 372 -36.72 -24.01 57.93
C GLU A 372 -38.12 -23.66 57.40
N GLY A 373 -39.01 -24.65 57.44
CA GLY A 373 -40.33 -24.52 58.06
C GLY A 373 -41.51 -23.91 57.28
N SER A 374 -42.45 -24.78 56.89
CA SER A 374 -43.90 -24.73 57.23
C SER A 374 -44.88 -25.00 56.08
N ASP A 375 -45.95 -25.69 56.47
CA ASP A 375 -47.06 -26.28 55.71
C ASP A 375 -47.84 -25.34 54.77
N ASN A 376 -48.28 -25.86 53.61
CA ASN A 376 -49.67 -26.31 53.41
C ASN A 376 -49.98 -26.64 51.94
N GLY A 377 -50.53 -27.84 51.71
CA GLY A 377 -51.83 -28.01 51.07
C GLY A 377 -51.98 -27.97 49.54
N SER A 378 -52.52 -29.09 49.04
CA SER A 378 -53.49 -29.20 47.94
C SER A 378 -52.97 -29.48 46.51
N ALA A 379 -53.30 -30.70 46.10
CA ALA A 379 -53.17 -31.31 44.78
C ALA A 379 -54.05 -30.67 43.71
N LEU A 380 -53.60 -30.75 42.44
CA LEU A 380 -54.43 -31.00 41.26
C LEU A 380 -53.52 -31.25 40.03
N ALA A 381 -53.59 -32.48 39.51
CA ALA A 381 -53.15 -32.79 38.15
C ALA A 381 -54.17 -32.25 37.13
N PRO A 382 -53.77 -32.00 35.88
CA PRO A 382 -54.32 -32.86 34.83
C PRO A 382 -53.37 -33.21 33.66
N SER A 383 -53.53 -34.45 33.21
CA SER A 383 -53.55 -34.99 31.84
C SER A 383 -52.79 -34.33 30.67
N ALA A 384 -51.84 -35.09 30.15
CA ALA A 384 -51.80 -35.73 28.82
C ALA A 384 -51.98 -34.93 27.50
N THR A 385 -51.08 -35.30 26.58
CA THR A 385 -51.11 -35.25 25.09
C THR A 385 -50.68 -33.97 24.37
N SER A 386 -49.52 -34.02 23.71
CA SER A 386 -49.44 -34.02 22.23
C SER A 386 -47.99 -34.22 21.78
N ASP A 387 -47.86 -35.02 20.73
CA ASP A 387 -46.66 -35.21 19.91
C ASP A 387 -46.02 -33.86 19.52
N ASP A 388 -44.70 -33.76 19.68
CA ASP A 388 -43.90 -32.88 18.84
C ASP A 388 -42.54 -33.53 18.59
N SER A 389 -42.52 -34.39 17.56
CA SER A 389 -41.30 -34.86 16.91
C SER A 389 -40.71 -33.73 16.05
N ASN A 390 -40.23 -32.67 16.70
CA ASN A 390 -39.42 -31.64 16.06
C ASN A 390 -38.33 -31.16 17.01
N THR A 391 -37.51 -32.10 17.49
CA THR A 391 -36.24 -31.77 18.12
C THR A 391 -35.24 -31.46 16.98
N PRO A 392 -34.71 -30.23 16.87
CA PRO A 392 -33.60 -30.01 15.97
C PRO A 392 -32.44 -30.86 16.48
N LEU A 393 -31.94 -31.76 15.63
CA LEU A 393 -30.70 -32.50 15.89
C LEU A 393 -29.62 -31.48 16.27
N LEU A 394 -29.25 -31.42 17.56
CA LEU A 394 -28.13 -30.63 18.04
C LEU A 394 -26.88 -31.11 17.29
N SER A 395 -26.36 -30.29 16.40
CA SER A 395 -24.97 -30.40 15.98
C SER A 395 -24.10 -30.22 17.24
N PRO A 396 -23.21 -31.17 17.58
CA PRO A 396 -22.36 -31.04 18.75
C PRO A 396 -21.51 -29.77 18.62
N ALA A 397 -21.31 -29.07 19.74
CA ALA A 397 -20.39 -27.93 19.80
C ALA A 397 -19.04 -28.35 19.19
N LEU A 398 -18.60 -27.65 18.14
CA LEU A 398 -17.34 -27.94 17.46
C LEU A 398 -16.19 -27.75 18.46
N ASP A 399 -15.18 -28.63 18.40
CA ASP A 399 -13.93 -28.46 19.16
C ASP A 399 -13.34 -27.07 18.86
N GLU A 400 -12.75 -26.42 19.86
CA GLU A 400 -12.18 -25.06 19.74
C GLU A 400 -11.18 -25.00 18.58
N LYS A 401 -10.43 -26.09 18.38
CA LYS A 401 -9.51 -26.26 17.25
C LYS A 401 -10.21 -26.24 15.89
N ASP A 402 -11.37 -26.89 15.77
CA ASP A 402 -12.16 -26.93 14.54
C ASP A 402 -12.79 -25.58 14.24
N GLN A 403 -13.24 -24.85 15.27
CA GLN A 403 -13.75 -23.48 15.12
C GLN A 403 -12.67 -22.52 14.60
N ILE A 404 -11.45 -22.61 15.16
CA ILE A 404 -10.30 -21.82 14.70
C ILE A 404 -9.98 -22.16 13.23
N GLU A 405 -9.96 -23.45 12.86
CA GLU A 405 -9.65 -23.83 11.48
C GLU A 405 -10.76 -23.39 10.51
N GLN A 406 -12.02 -23.43 10.90
CA GLN A 406 -13.13 -22.90 10.10
C GLN A 406 -12.99 -21.39 9.85
N ARG A 407 -12.58 -20.60 10.87
CA ARG A 407 -12.27 -19.17 10.72
C ARG A 407 -11.08 -18.94 9.80
N ARG A 408 -10.02 -19.75 9.91
CA ARG A 408 -8.87 -19.68 9.00
C ARG A 408 -9.28 -19.99 7.57
N TYR A 409 -10.12 -21.00 7.37
CA TYR A 409 -10.65 -21.34 6.05
C TYR A 409 -11.45 -20.19 5.47
N LEU A 410 -12.32 -19.54 6.27
CA LEU A 410 -13.05 -18.34 5.85
C LEU A 410 -12.10 -17.19 5.47
N ALA A 411 -11.07 -16.91 6.27
CA ALA A 411 -10.06 -15.90 5.96
C ALA A 411 -9.37 -16.17 4.61
N ARG A 412 -8.94 -17.42 4.37
CA ARG A 412 -8.31 -17.83 3.10
C ARG A 412 -9.27 -17.65 1.93
N ALA A 413 -10.51 -18.10 2.05
CA ALA A 413 -11.51 -18.02 0.98
C ALA A 413 -11.86 -16.56 0.63
N VAL A 414 -12.01 -15.68 1.62
CA VAL A 414 -12.27 -14.25 1.39
C VAL A 414 -11.11 -13.58 0.67
N MET A 415 -9.86 -13.82 1.12
CA MET A 415 -8.69 -13.29 0.44
C MET A 415 -8.56 -13.84 -0.98
N GLN A 416 -8.76 -15.15 -1.17
CA GLN A 416 -8.68 -15.81 -2.47
C GLN A 416 -9.65 -15.16 -3.47
N LEU A 417 -10.94 -15.10 -3.14
CA LEU A 417 -11.96 -14.54 -4.04
C LEU A 417 -11.72 -13.06 -4.33
N ALA A 418 -11.25 -12.30 -3.33
CA ALA A 418 -10.93 -10.89 -3.53
C ALA A 418 -9.74 -10.71 -4.48
N PHE A 419 -8.68 -11.52 -4.34
CA PHE A 419 -7.48 -11.44 -5.15
C PHE A 419 -7.68 -12.00 -6.56
N GLU A 420 -8.49 -13.05 -6.72
CA GLU A 420 -8.92 -13.55 -8.03
C GLU A 420 -9.70 -12.50 -8.81
N HIS A 421 -10.57 -11.73 -8.13
CA HIS A 421 -11.28 -10.61 -8.75
C HIS A 421 -10.31 -9.53 -9.28
N LEU A 422 -9.23 -9.23 -8.56
CA LEU A 422 -8.16 -8.36 -9.05
C LEU A 422 -7.51 -8.94 -10.30
N ALA A 423 -7.06 -10.20 -10.20
CA ALA A 423 -6.35 -10.91 -11.25
C ALA A 423 -7.18 -11.00 -12.54
N SER A 424 -8.49 -11.20 -12.42
CA SER A 424 -9.44 -11.24 -13.53
C SER A 424 -9.40 -9.99 -14.39
N ARG A 425 -9.47 -8.81 -13.76
CA ARG A 425 -9.44 -7.52 -14.48
C ARG A 425 -8.07 -7.25 -15.09
N ILE A 426 -6.99 -7.67 -14.44
CA ILE A 426 -5.65 -7.62 -15.02
C ILE A 426 -5.58 -8.49 -16.29
N VAL A 427 -6.04 -9.74 -16.21
CA VAL A 427 -6.09 -10.65 -17.36
C VAL A 427 -6.94 -10.09 -18.49
N MET A 428 -8.08 -9.46 -18.19
CA MET A 428 -8.92 -8.83 -19.20
C MET A 428 -8.20 -7.70 -19.94
N VAL A 429 -7.47 -6.84 -19.23
CA VAL A 429 -6.65 -5.77 -19.85
C VAL A 429 -5.54 -6.37 -20.72
N LEU A 430 -4.80 -7.35 -20.19
CA LEU A 430 -3.72 -8.01 -20.92
C LEU A 430 -4.22 -8.72 -22.20
N GLN A 431 -5.38 -9.38 -22.13
CA GLN A 431 -6.02 -9.99 -23.29
C GLN A 431 -6.49 -8.96 -24.32
N GLN A 432 -6.97 -7.79 -23.88
CA GLN A 432 -7.33 -6.70 -24.79
C GLN A 432 -6.10 -6.14 -25.49
N GLN A 433 -4.99 -5.94 -24.77
CA GLN A 433 -3.72 -5.47 -25.33
C GLN A 433 -3.13 -6.48 -26.31
N ALA A 434 -3.15 -7.77 -25.98
CA ALA A 434 -2.66 -8.84 -26.85
C ALA A 434 -3.39 -8.87 -28.22
N LYS A 435 -4.66 -8.46 -28.25
CA LYS A 435 -5.49 -8.45 -29.47
C LYS A 435 -5.41 -7.16 -30.27
N HIS A 436 -5.25 -6.00 -29.62
CA HIS A 436 -5.48 -4.69 -30.26
C HIS A 436 -4.31 -3.71 -30.15
N SER A 437 -3.25 -4.02 -29.41
CA SER A 437 -2.11 -3.11 -29.20
C SER A 437 -0.89 -3.53 -30.04
N GLY A 438 -0.19 -2.54 -30.59
CA GLY A 438 1.12 -2.77 -31.20
C GLY A 438 2.16 -3.21 -30.16
N GLU A 439 3.25 -3.83 -30.60
CA GLU A 439 4.27 -4.39 -29.70
C GLU A 439 4.83 -3.36 -28.71
N ALA A 440 4.99 -2.11 -29.14
CA ALA A 440 5.47 -0.99 -28.30
C ALA A 440 4.50 -0.59 -27.17
N GLN A 441 3.23 -1.00 -27.23
CA GLN A 441 2.20 -0.68 -26.24
C GLN A 441 1.90 -1.86 -25.30
N LYS A 442 2.55 -3.02 -25.51
CA LYS A 442 2.35 -4.20 -24.67
C LYS A 442 3.15 -4.06 -23.38
N VAL A 443 2.46 -4.27 -22.27
CA VAL A 443 3.09 -4.25 -20.95
C VAL A 443 3.85 -5.54 -20.71
N LYS A 444 5.03 -5.40 -20.10
CA LYS A 444 5.88 -6.54 -19.69
C LYS A 444 5.94 -6.71 -18.17
N THR A 445 5.56 -5.66 -17.44
CA THR A 445 5.64 -5.61 -15.97
C THR A 445 4.29 -5.20 -15.38
N LEU A 446 3.89 -5.92 -14.33
CA LEU A 446 2.83 -5.56 -13.39
C LEU A 446 3.49 -5.13 -12.08
N VAL A 447 3.37 -3.84 -11.77
CA VAL A 447 3.73 -3.29 -10.46
C VAL A 447 2.55 -3.48 -9.51
N VAL A 448 2.80 -3.96 -8.31
CA VAL A 448 1.81 -4.10 -7.23
C VAL A 448 2.28 -3.24 -6.06
N SER A 449 1.52 -2.19 -5.72
CA SER A 449 1.89 -1.23 -4.67
C SER A 449 0.71 -0.83 -3.80
N GLY A 450 1.01 -0.15 -2.69
CA GLY A 450 0.08 0.13 -1.59
C GLY A 450 0.16 -0.90 -0.47
N GLY A 451 -0.49 -0.61 0.66
CA GLY A 451 -0.37 -1.43 1.88
C GLY A 451 -0.73 -2.92 1.69
N VAL A 452 -1.73 -3.23 0.85
CA VAL A 452 -2.14 -4.62 0.59
C VAL A 452 -1.13 -5.36 -0.29
N ALA A 453 -0.25 -4.66 -1.01
CA ALA A 453 0.83 -5.29 -1.80
C ALA A 453 1.85 -6.04 -0.93
N SER A 454 1.92 -5.72 0.37
CA SER A 454 2.73 -6.46 1.35
C SER A 454 2.23 -7.89 1.57
N ASN A 455 0.94 -8.16 1.25
CA ASN A 455 0.34 -9.48 1.36
C ASN A 455 0.99 -10.42 0.35
N GLN A 456 1.61 -11.47 0.87
CA GLN A 456 2.34 -12.45 0.07
C GLN A 456 1.35 -13.36 -0.67
N PHE A 457 0.16 -13.59 -0.11
CA PHE A 457 -0.84 -14.45 -0.72
C PHE A 457 -1.46 -13.80 -1.95
N LEU A 458 -1.60 -12.46 -1.95
CA LEU A 458 -1.95 -11.68 -3.13
C LEU A 458 -0.95 -11.93 -4.26
N ARG A 459 0.36 -11.82 -3.98
CA ARG A 459 1.39 -12.04 -5.01
C ARG A 459 1.38 -13.47 -5.53
N HIS A 460 1.19 -14.45 -4.65
CA HIS A 460 0.99 -15.84 -5.02
C HIS A 460 -0.21 -16.03 -5.96
N VAL A 461 -1.39 -15.52 -5.59
CA VAL A 461 -2.61 -15.63 -6.42
C VAL A 461 -2.41 -14.97 -7.78
N LEU A 462 -1.89 -13.74 -7.81
CA LEU A 462 -1.60 -13.03 -9.06
C LEU A 462 -0.65 -13.83 -9.95
N ARG A 463 0.43 -14.37 -9.38
CA ARG A 463 1.40 -15.13 -10.15
C ARG A 463 0.78 -16.37 -10.80
N ARG A 464 0.07 -17.17 -10.00
CA ARG A 464 -0.54 -18.45 -10.43
C ARG A 464 -1.68 -18.24 -11.43
N VAL A 465 -2.51 -17.23 -11.23
CA VAL A 465 -3.57 -16.88 -12.20
C VAL A 465 -2.94 -16.41 -13.51
N LEU A 466 -1.95 -15.51 -13.48
CA LEU A 466 -1.30 -15.06 -14.71
C LEU A 466 -0.61 -16.21 -15.47
N GLU A 467 0.05 -17.15 -14.78
CA GLU A 467 0.65 -18.34 -15.40
C GLU A 467 -0.38 -19.17 -16.16
N VAL A 468 -1.45 -19.62 -15.50
CA VAL A 468 -2.46 -20.49 -16.10
C VAL A 468 -3.25 -19.78 -17.20
N ARG A 469 -3.36 -18.45 -17.14
CA ARG A 469 -4.06 -17.63 -18.13
C ARG A 469 -3.18 -17.23 -19.33
N GLY A 470 -1.94 -17.73 -19.42
CA GLY A 470 -1.03 -17.52 -20.55
C GLY A 470 -0.14 -16.27 -20.45
N PHE A 471 -0.10 -15.63 -19.28
CA PHE A 471 0.65 -14.40 -18.99
C PHE A 471 1.79 -14.62 -17.98
N GLY A 472 2.34 -15.85 -17.92
CA GLY A 472 3.47 -16.18 -17.04
C GLY A 472 4.73 -15.35 -17.30
N HIS A 473 4.89 -14.82 -18.52
CA HIS A 473 5.99 -13.94 -18.91
C HIS A 473 5.88 -12.51 -18.33
N ILE A 474 4.72 -12.10 -17.81
CA ILE A 474 4.56 -10.79 -17.18
C ILE A 474 5.29 -10.81 -15.84
N ARG A 475 6.30 -9.95 -15.70
CA ARG A 475 7.03 -9.78 -14.45
C ARG A 475 6.13 -9.11 -13.41
N ILE A 476 6.08 -9.65 -12.19
CA ILE A 476 5.42 -9.00 -11.05
C ILE A 476 6.50 -8.31 -10.23
N MET A 477 6.31 -7.04 -9.93
CA MET A 477 7.23 -6.24 -9.12
C MET A 477 6.45 -5.62 -7.96
N ALA A 478 6.87 -5.90 -6.73
CA ALA A 478 6.30 -5.33 -5.53
C ALA A 478 7.43 -4.76 -4.66
N PRO A 479 7.31 -3.53 -4.13
CA PRO A 479 8.29 -3.00 -3.20
C PRO A 479 8.43 -3.86 -1.93
N PRO A 480 9.52 -3.72 -1.16
CA PRO A 480 9.60 -4.32 0.15
C PRO A 480 8.56 -3.71 1.09
N VAL A 481 8.12 -4.47 2.10
CA VAL A 481 6.98 -4.11 2.97
C VAL A 481 7.11 -2.71 3.59
N ASN A 482 8.33 -2.33 4.01
CA ASN A 482 8.61 -1.02 4.61
C ASN A 482 8.45 0.16 3.63
N LEU A 483 8.43 -0.08 2.32
CA LEU A 483 8.20 0.92 1.28
C LEU A 483 6.85 0.75 0.57
N CYS A 484 6.12 -0.35 0.80
CA CYS A 484 4.75 -0.55 0.31
C CYS A 484 3.70 0.30 1.04
N THR A 485 3.90 0.55 2.34
CA THR A 485 3.02 1.44 3.12
C THR A 485 3.41 2.90 2.94
N ASP A 486 2.51 3.81 3.27
CA ASP A 486 2.75 5.25 3.21
C ASP A 486 4.05 5.64 3.94
N ASN A 487 4.88 6.40 3.24
CA ASN A 487 6.17 6.90 3.72
C ASN A 487 6.55 8.17 2.95
N ALA A 488 7.45 8.97 3.49
CA ALA A 488 7.89 10.18 2.81
C ALA A 488 8.97 9.93 1.76
N ALA A 489 9.63 8.76 1.75
CA ALA A 489 10.66 8.44 0.75
C ALA A 489 10.06 8.32 -0.67
N MET A 490 8.88 7.71 -0.82
CA MET A 490 8.16 7.68 -2.11
C MET A 490 7.78 9.08 -2.61
N ILE A 491 7.45 9.99 -1.68
CA ILE A 491 7.15 11.40 -1.99
C ILE A 491 8.41 12.13 -2.42
N ALA A 492 9.53 11.91 -1.73
CA ALA A 492 10.82 12.50 -2.06
C ALA A 492 11.29 12.06 -3.46
N TRP A 493 11.18 10.78 -3.77
CA TRP A 493 11.54 10.22 -5.08
C TRP A 493 10.69 10.83 -6.18
N THR A 494 9.37 10.78 -6.04
CA THR A 494 8.43 11.28 -7.04
C THR A 494 8.58 12.77 -7.25
N GLY A 495 8.72 13.54 -6.16
CA GLY A 495 9.00 14.97 -6.25
C GLY A 495 10.30 15.27 -6.99
N SER A 496 11.35 14.48 -6.75
CA SER A 496 12.63 14.61 -7.46
C SER A 496 12.50 14.31 -8.96
N GLU A 497 11.77 13.25 -9.33
CA GLU A 497 11.53 12.89 -10.73
C GLU A 497 10.68 13.93 -11.46
N MET A 498 9.61 14.41 -10.82
CA MET A 498 8.77 15.49 -11.35
C MET A 498 9.59 16.78 -11.52
N TYR A 499 10.41 17.14 -10.53
CA TYR A 499 11.28 18.32 -10.61
C TYR A 499 12.31 18.22 -11.73
N ARG A 500 12.97 17.06 -11.89
CA ARG A 500 13.90 16.80 -13.00
C ARG A 500 13.22 16.85 -14.37
N ALA A 501 11.94 16.47 -14.43
CA ALA A 501 11.12 16.59 -15.62
C ALA A 501 10.61 18.03 -15.87
N GLY A 502 10.94 19.00 -15.01
CA GLY A 502 10.60 20.41 -15.19
C GLY A 502 9.41 20.92 -14.38
N TRP A 503 8.80 20.09 -13.54
CA TRP A 503 7.59 20.43 -12.79
C TRP A 503 7.91 21.10 -11.46
N VAL A 504 7.25 22.22 -11.20
CA VAL A 504 7.29 22.95 -9.92
C VAL A 504 5.88 23.42 -9.60
N SER A 505 5.49 23.30 -8.34
CA SER A 505 4.21 23.81 -7.86
C SER A 505 4.37 25.22 -7.32
N LYS A 506 3.33 26.05 -7.49
CA LYS A 506 3.29 27.38 -6.88
C LYS A 506 2.98 27.29 -5.38
N LEU A 507 3.38 28.31 -4.62
CA LEU A 507 3.10 28.39 -3.18
C LEU A 507 1.62 28.58 -2.85
N ASP A 508 0.79 29.02 -3.80
CA ASP A 508 -0.67 29.13 -3.66
C ASP A 508 -1.40 27.78 -3.85
N MET A 509 -0.68 26.67 -4.09
CA MET A 509 -1.29 25.36 -4.26
C MET A 509 -2.14 24.95 -3.06
N LEU A 510 -3.29 24.34 -3.33
CA LEU A 510 -4.25 23.86 -2.34
C LEU A 510 -4.27 22.33 -2.30
N PRO A 511 -4.69 21.71 -1.17
CA PRO A 511 -4.87 20.27 -1.09
C PRO A 511 -5.98 19.81 -2.03
N ILE A 512 -5.82 18.62 -2.61
CA ILE A 512 -6.80 18.03 -3.51
C ILE A 512 -7.35 16.76 -2.88
N LYS A 513 -8.60 16.81 -2.40
CA LYS A 513 -9.25 15.66 -1.74
C LYS A 513 -9.30 14.42 -2.64
N LYS A 514 -9.80 14.61 -3.86
CA LYS A 514 -9.95 13.58 -4.88
C LYS A 514 -9.17 14.06 -6.09
N TRP A 515 -8.03 13.43 -6.34
CA TRP A 515 -7.15 13.74 -7.45
C TRP A 515 -7.01 12.48 -8.30
N SER A 516 -7.44 12.56 -9.56
CA SER A 516 -7.35 11.43 -10.49
C SER A 516 -5.98 11.41 -11.15
N MET A 517 -5.37 10.23 -11.23
CA MET A 517 -4.17 10.03 -12.04
C MET A 517 -4.47 10.05 -13.53
N SER A 518 -5.71 9.75 -13.94
CA SER A 518 -6.03 9.54 -15.36
C SER A 518 -5.88 10.83 -16.16
N SER A 519 -5.02 10.81 -17.19
CA SER A 519 -4.80 11.94 -18.10
C SER A 519 -6.06 12.33 -18.89
N THR A 520 -7.04 11.44 -18.98
CA THR A 520 -8.35 11.68 -19.61
C THR A 520 -9.42 12.19 -18.64
N GLY A 521 -9.08 12.36 -17.35
CA GLY A 521 -10.02 12.84 -16.35
C GLY A 521 -10.37 14.32 -16.52
N GLU A 522 -11.55 14.72 -16.05
CA GLU A 522 -12.08 16.10 -16.14
C GLU A 522 -11.15 17.17 -15.57
N GLN A 523 -10.26 16.78 -14.65
CA GLN A 523 -9.31 17.68 -14.02
C GLN A 523 -7.95 17.73 -14.74
N GLY A 524 -7.70 17.03 -15.86
CA GLY A 524 -6.41 17.05 -16.55
C GLY A 524 -5.33 16.11 -15.96
N GLY A 525 -5.74 15.12 -15.16
CA GLY A 525 -4.88 14.08 -14.59
C GLY A 525 -3.88 14.58 -13.54
N ILE A 526 -2.70 13.95 -13.48
CA ILE A 526 -1.62 14.31 -12.55
C ILE A 526 -1.15 15.75 -12.74
N LEU A 527 -1.22 16.29 -13.96
CA LEU A 527 -0.80 17.67 -14.26
C LEU A 527 -1.91 18.70 -14.05
N GLY A 528 -3.09 18.22 -13.64
CA GLY A 528 -4.38 18.86 -13.73
C GLY A 528 -4.65 20.12 -12.92
N THR A 529 -3.64 20.73 -12.29
CA THR A 529 -3.86 21.87 -11.40
C THR A 529 -2.71 22.87 -11.43
N GLU A 530 -2.73 23.76 -12.42
CA GLU A 530 -1.85 24.95 -12.53
C GLU A 530 -0.33 24.72 -12.38
N GLU A 531 0.16 23.50 -12.59
CA GLU A 531 1.60 23.24 -12.59
C GLU A 531 2.16 23.67 -13.95
N LYS A 532 3.13 24.58 -13.92
CA LYS A 532 3.79 25.08 -15.14
C LYS A 532 5.22 24.56 -15.16
N PRO A 533 5.77 24.26 -16.36
CA PRO A 533 7.20 24.04 -16.50
C PRO A 533 7.96 25.23 -15.89
N PHE A 534 9.00 24.96 -15.12
CA PHE A 534 9.83 26.01 -14.52
C PHE A 534 10.54 26.81 -15.62
N TYR A 535 10.28 28.13 -15.70
CA TYR A 535 11.03 29.03 -16.56
C TYR A 535 12.05 29.79 -15.71
N VAL A 536 13.34 29.61 -16.02
CA VAL A 536 14.37 30.54 -15.58
C VAL A 536 14.15 31.85 -16.34
N ARG A 537 13.56 32.88 -15.70
CA ARG A 537 13.73 34.26 -16.18
C ARG A 537 15.22 34.58 -16.11
N ARG A 538 15.79 34.99 -17.25
CA ARG A 538 17.17 35.48 -17.35
C ARG A 538 17.40 36.69 -16.48
#